data_AF-W1J388-F1
#
_entry.id   AF-W1J388-F1
#
_cell.length_a   1.000
_cell.length_b   1.000
_cell.length_c   1.000
_cell.angle_alpha   90.00
_cell.angle_beta   90.00
_cell.angle_gamma   90.00
#
_symmetry.space_group_name_H-M   'P 1'
#
loop_
_entity.id
_entity.type
_entity.pdbx_description
1 polymer ?
#
loop_
_entity_poly.entity_id
_entity_poly.type
_entity_poly.pdbx_seq_one_letter_code
_entity_poly.pdbx_strand_id
1 'polypeptide(L)'
;MNRIPQSNYRAVVMTKEQYAAIPLREETINDHAYDVLFAMAESGRVNLDGQKHRDAQKKNSILADGSNTGSQKKQDYPYFEDMGFDNAIIDEGHNYRNSYSVGQEASQLAYLPTSALAKSARDMAVKNAYLMRQNNGRGAVMLTATPLVNSPIDAFNMLSHIVPMEEWQRMGIYTPDDFVKVFGMTEYVDVQKISGEIETKLGLVGFQNLDGLRGIFHRWATLKEAKDVSSPGGGHADRIRADDGLLASGI
;
A
#
# COMPACT_ATOMS: atom_id res chain seq x y z
N MET A 1 -23.49 -14.18 20.50
CA MET A 1 -22.55 -14.90 19.63
C MET A 1 -23.25 -15.08 18.28
N ASN A 2 -23.05 -14.14 17.35
CA ASN A 2 -23.68 -14.23 16.04
C ASN A 2 -23.01 -15.37 15.27
N ARG A 3 -23.70 -16.52 15.20
CA ARG A 3 -23.31 -17.61 14.31
C ARG A 3 -23.23 -17.02 12.91
N ILE A 4 -22.08 -17.14 12.26
CA ILE A 4 -22.03 -17.05 10.80
C ILE A 4 -23.05 -18.07 10.32
N PRO A 5 -24.16 -17.65 9.68
CA PRO A 5 -25.07 -18.62 9.13
C PRO A 5 -24.23 -19.44 8.15
N GLN A 6 -24.36 -20.77 8.15
CA GLN A 6 -23.71 -21.63 7.17
C GLN A 6 -24.28 -21.30 5.79
N SER A 7 -23.86 -20.16 5.26
CA SER A 7 -24.37 -19.52 4.07
C SER A 7 -23.30 -19.75 3.04
N ASN A 8 -23.54 -20.70 2.15
CA ASN A 8 -22.62 -21.02 1.07
C ASN A 8 -22.82 -20.03 -0.08
N TYR A 9 -22.53 -18.75 0.16
CA TYR A 9 -22.58 -17.71 -0.87
C TYR A 9 -21.28 -17.70 -1.65
N ARG A 10 -21.37 -17.66 -2.98
CA ARG A 10 -20.21 -17.56 -3.88
C ARG A 10 -19.62 -16.15 -3.94
N ALA A 11 -20.42 -15.14 -3.59
CA ALA A 11 -20.02 -13.74 -3.55
C ALA A 11 -20.93 -12.99 -2.58
N VAL A 12 -20.36 -11.97 -1.93
CA VAL A 12 -21.08 -11.04 -1.06
C VAL A 12 -20.73 -9.63 -1.51
N VAL A 13 -21.75 -8.80 -1.73
CA VAL A 13 -21.58 -7.39 -2.07
C VAL A 13 -21.94 -6.56 -0.84
N MET A 14 -21.06 -5.64 -0.47
CA MET A 14 -21.27 -4.75 0.67
C MET A 14 -20.60 -3.40 0.43
N THR A 15 -21.02 -2.38 1.19
CA THR A 15 -20.40 -1.07 1.10
C THR A 15 -19.02 -1.07 1.76
N LYS A 16 -18.18 -0.09 1.40
CA LYS A 16 -16.86 0.11 2.03
C LYS A 16 -16.94 0.26 3.55
N GLU A 17 -17.99 0.91 4.06
CA GLU A 17 -18.22 1.10 5.49
C GLU A 17 -18.53 -0.22 6.19
N GLN A 18 -19.34 -1.07 5.55
CA GLN A 18 -19.65 -2.40 6.09
C GLN A 18 -18.42 -3.29 6.11
N TYR A 19 -17.64 -3.28 5.02
CA TYR A 19 -16.38 -4.02 4.96
C TYR A 19 -15.40 -3.55 6.05
N ALA A 20 -15.23 -2.24 6.23
CA ALA A 20 -14.36 -1.67 7.25
C ALA A 20 -14.81 -2.00 8.69
N ALA A 21 -16.12 -2.15 8.92
CA ALA A 21 -16.68 -2.46 10.23
C ALA A 21 -16.40 -3.91 10.69
N ILE A 22 -16.05 -4.83 9.78
CA ILE A 22 -15.69 -6.21 10.11
C ILE A 22 -14.37 -6.22 10.90
N PRO A 23 -14.34 -6.80 12.11
CA PRO A 23 -13.12 -6.92 12.92
C PRO A 23 -12.21 -8.05 12.40
N LEU A 24 -10.90 -7.87 12.59
CA LEU A 24 -9.91 -8.95 12.53
C LEU A 24 -9.62 -9.42 13.96
N ARG A 25 -9.15 -10.65 14.12
CA ARG A 25 -8.64 -11.15 15.39
C ARG A 25 -7.35 -10.42 15.76
N GLU A 26 -7.12 -10.21 17.06
CA GLU A 26 -5.90 -9.55 17.54
C GLU A 26 -4.63 -10.26 17.06
N GLU A 27 -4.65 -11.60 17.01
CA GLU A 27 -3.55 -12.43 16.49
C GLU A 27 -3.19 -12.04 15.05
N THR A 28 -4.17 -11.93 14.15
CA THR A 28 -3.92 -11.57 12.75
C THR A 28 -3.39 -10.14 12.59
N ILE A 29 -3.85 -9.20 13.42
CA ILE A 29 -3.32 -7.83 13.40
C ILE A 29 -1.88 -7.83 13.95
N ASN A 30 -1.61 -8.56 15.02
CA ASN A 30 -0.28 -8.66 15.61
C ASN A 30 0.71 -9.36 14.67
N ASP A 31 0.31 -10.43 13.99
CA ASP A 31 1.12 -11.10 12.97
C ASP A 31 1.58 -10.11 11.91
N HIS A 32 0.65 -9.30 11.38
CA HIS A 32 1.00 -8.24 10.43
C HIS A 32 1.98 -7.21 11.02
N ALA A 33 1.82 -6.84 12.29
CA ALA A 33 2.75 -5.93 12.95
C ALA A 33 4.14 -6.55 13.12
N TYR A 34 4.22 -7.85 13.41
CA TYR A 34 5.47 -8.60 13.49
C TYR A 34 6.14 -8.74 12.13
N ASP A 35 5.39 -8.96 11.05
CA ASP A 35 5.92 -8.98 9.68
C ASP A 35 6.64 -7.68 9.35
N VAL A 36 6.01 -6.54 9.65
CA VAL A 36 6.61 -5.21 9.47
C VAL A 36 7.85 -5.05 10.35
N LEU A 37 7.79 -5.49 11.61
CA LEU A 37 8.93 -5.44 12.53
C LEU A 37 10.12 -6.26 12.00
N PHE A 38 9.87 -7.48 11.50
CA PHE A 38 10.90 -8.34 10.93
C PHE A 38 11.48 -7.77 9.64
N ALA A 39 10.65 -7.24 8.75
CA ALA A 39 11.12 -6.53 7.55
C ALA A 39 12.05 -5.34 7.92
N MET A 40 11.68 -4.56 8.93
CA MET A 40 12.53 -3.47 9.41
C MET A 40 13.84 -3.98 10.05
N ALA A 41 13.80 -5.13 10.74
CA ALA A 41 14.99 -5.76 11.29
C ALA A 41 15.94 -6.29 10.21
N GLU A 42 15.41 -6.95 9.17
CA GLU A 42 16.17 -7.43 8.02
C GLU A 42 16.87 -6.28 7.28
N SER A 43 16.21 -5.12 7.19
CA SER A 43 16.82 -3.91 6.62
C SER A 43 17.86 -3.23 7.54
N GLY A 44 18.13 -3.78 8.72
CA GLY A 44 19.06 -3.23 9.71
C GLY A 44 18.53 -2.01 10.49
N ARG A 45 17.25 -1.64 10.30
CA ARG A 45 16.64 -0.49 10.97
C ARG A 45 16.21 -0.80 12.40
N VAL A 46 16.01 -2.07 12.75
CA VAL A 46 15.61 -2.50 14.09
C VAL A 46 16.56 -3.58 14.58
N ASN A 47 17.11 -3.41 15.78
CA ASN A 47 17.91 -4.44 16.43
C ASN A 47 17.04 -5.29 17.37
N LEU A 48 16.63 -6.48 16.92
CA LEU A 48 15.77 -7.41 17.67
C LEU A 48 16.42 -7.99 18.93
N ASP A 49 17.75 -8.06 18.97
CA ASP A 49 18.50 -8.54 20.14
C ASP A 49 19.05 -7.40 21.00
N GLY A 50 18.81 -6.16 20.57
CA GLY A 50 19.22 -4.95 21.26
C GLY A 50 18.65 -4.89 22.68
N GLN A 51 19.55 -4.80 23.67
CA GLN A 51 19.21 -4.72 25.10
C GLN A 51 19.09 -3.27 25.60
N LYS A 52 19.37 -2.26 24.76
CA LYS A 52 19.25 -0.86 25.17
C LYS A 52 17.77 -0.47 25.24
N HIS A 53 17.43 0.42 26.17
CA HIS A 53 16.05 0.94 26.28
C HIS A 53 15.51 1.52 24.96
N ARG A 54 16.36 2.15 24.15
CA ARG A 54 15.99 2.67 22.83
C ARG A 54 15.57 1.57 21.85
N ASP A 55 16.23 0.40 21.90
CA ASP A 55 15.90 -0.73 21.04
C ASP A 55 14.52 -1.30 21.41
N ALA A 56 14.25 -1.45 22.71
CA ALA A 56 12.95 -1.88 23.22
C ALA A 56 11.84 -0.86 22.88
N GLN A 57 12.10 0.43 23.06
CA GLN A 57 11.15 1.49 22.70
C GLN A 57 10.79 1.46 21.22
N LYS A 58 11.78 1.28 20.33
CA LYS A 58 11.55 1.23 18.88
C LYS A 58 10.73 0.00 18.47
N LYS A 59 10.99 -1.17 19.05
CA LYS A 59 10.17 -2.37 18.82
C LYS A 59 8.73 -2.14 19.26
N ASN A 60 8.56 -1.63 20.48
CA ASN A 60 7.24 -1.39 21.05
C ASN A 60 6.45 -0.35 20.25
N SER A 61 7.10 0.71 19.74
CA SER A 61 6.41 1.69 18.90
C SER A 61 5.94 1.09 17.58
N ILE A 62 6.78 0.27 16.92
CA ILE A 62 6.41 -0.39 15.66
C ILE A 62 5.24 -1.37 15.87
N LEU A 63 5.28 -2.18 16.94
CA LEU A 63 4.20 -3.11 17.26
C LEU A 63 2.92 -2.38 17.67
N ALA A 64 3.01 -1.33 18.49
CA ALA A 64 1.87 -0.52 18.90
C ALA A 64 1.23 0.20 17.70
N ASP A 65 2.04 0.71 16.79
CA ASP A 65 1.55 1.26 15.55
C ASP A 65 0.87 0.14 14.76
N GLY A 66 1.59 -0.93 14.39
CA GLY A 66 1.09 -2.00 13.52
C GLY A 66 -0.18 -2.70 14.01
N SER A 67 -0.35 -2.83 15.33
CA SER A 67 -1.53 -3.42 15.98
C SER A 67 -2.78 -2.55 15.94
N ASN A 68 -2.68 -1.30 15.47
CA ASN A 68 -3.81 -0.37 15.42
C ASN A 68 -4.41 -0.24 14.00
N THR A 69 -5.49 -0.97 13.72
CA THR A 69 -6.22 -0.87 12.43
C THR A 69 -7.04 0.41 12.30
N GLY A 70 -7.15 1.24 13.35
CA GLY A 70 -7.68 2.60 13.32
C GLY A 70 -9.20 2.77 13.15
N SER A 71 -9.91 1.76 12.62
CA SER A 71 -11.35 1.83 12.32
C SER A 71 -12.22 1.42 13.52
N GLN A 72 -13.40 2.03 13.63
CA GLN A 72 -14.39 1.58 14.63
C GLN A 72 -14.95 0.22 14.21
N LYS A 73 -14.91 -0.75 15.12
CA LYS A 73 -15.38 -2.12 14.88
C LYS A 73 -16.73 -2.36 15.52
N LYS A 74 -17.59 -3.08 14.82
CA LYS A 74 -18.86 -3.55 15.40
C LYS A 74 -18.60 -4.88 16.09
N GLN A 75 -18.72 -4.89 17.42
CA GLN A 75 -18.48 -6.07 18.27
C GLN A 75 -19.40 -7.25 17.96
N ASP A 76 -20.55 -6.98 17.33
CA ASP A 76 -21.51 -8.01 16.95
C ASP A 76 -21.18 -8.72 15.64
N TYR A 77 -20.16 -8.27 14.89
CA TYR A 77 -19.79 -8.92 13.64
C TYR A 77 -18.90 -10.13 13.91
N PRO A 78 -19.09 -11.24 13.17
CA PRO A 78 -18.08 -12.28 13.11
C PRO A 78 -16.73 -11.72 12.66
N TYR A 79 -15.65 -12.38 13.05
CA TYR A 79 -14.31 -11.99 12.62
C TYR A 79 -14.14 -12.23 11.12
N PHE A 80 -13.31 -11.41 10.47
CA PHE A 80 -13.03 -11.47 9.04
C PHE A 80 -12.54 -12.86 8.61
N GLU A 81 -11.71 -13.48 9.44
CA GLU A 81 -11.15 -14.82 9.30
C GLU A 81 -12.26 -15.88 9.30
N ASP A 82 -13.30 -15.69 10.12
CA ASP A 82 -14.42 -16.64 10.21
C ASP A 82 -15.35 -16.51 9.00
N MET A 83 -15.35 -15.37 8.30
CA MET A 83 -16.17 -15.15 7.10
C MET A 83 -15.76 -16.05 5.92
N GLY A 84 -14.52 -16.56 5.92
CA GLY A 84 -14.03 -17.44 4.85
C GLY A 84 -13.91 -16.75 3.50
N PHE A 85 -13.60 -15.46 3.47
CA PHE A 85 -13.32 -14.77 2.22
C PHE A 85 -11.98 -15.20 1.64
N ASP A 86 -11.98 -15.76 0.43
CA ASP A 86 -10.75 -16.06 -0.31
C ASP A 86 -10.24 -14.84 -1.08
N ASN A 87 -11.15 -13.95 -1.49
CA ASN A 87 -10.82 -12.78 -2.30
C ASN A 87 -11.67 -11.57 -1.90
N ALA A 88 -11.09 -10.38 -2.05
CA ALA A 88 -11.75 -9.08 -2.00
C ALA A 88 -11.51 -8.34 -3.32
N ILE A 89 -12.59 -7.84 -3.92
CA ILE A 89 -12.55 -6.91 -5.05
C ILE A 89 -13.01 -5.56 -4.51
N ILE A 90 -12.13 -4.57 -4.58
CA ILE A 90 -12.31 -3.24 -4.01
C ILE A 90 -12.52 -2.27 -5.15
N ASP A 91 -13.72 -1.69 -5.22
CA ASP A 91 -13.99 -0.58 -6.13
C ASP A 91 -13.44 0.74 -5.58
N GLU A 92 -13.13 1.66 -6.49
CA GLU A 92 -12.53 2.97 -6.19
C GLU A 92 -11.28 2.89 -5.31
N GLY A 93 -10.35 2.01 -5.71
CA GLY A 93 -9.14 1.67 -4.97
C GLY A 93 -8.28 2.88 -4.56
N HIS A 94 -8.33 3.97 -5.34
CA HIS A 94 -7.63 5.22 -5.02
C HIS A 94 -8.03 5.84 -3.67
N ASN A 95 -9.19 5.48 -3.11
CA ASN A 95 -9.62 5.90 -1.77
C ASN A 95 -8.76 5.34 -0.63
N TYR A 96 -7.93 4.33 -0.91
CA TYR A 96 -7.11 3.64 0.08
C TYR A 96 -5.61 3.98 -0.03
N ARG A 97 -5.24 4.99 -0.82
CA ARG A 97 -3.84 5.39 -1.08
C ARG A 97 -3.04 5.94 0.12
N ASN A 98 -3.62 5.98 1.32
CA ASN A 98 -2.99 6.51 2.54
C ASN A 98 -2.92 5.43 3.64
N SER A 99 -2.46 4.22 3.28
CA SER A 99 -2.36 3.05 4.16
C SER A 99 -1.06 2.97 4.95
N TYR A 100 0.05 3.46 4.38
CA TYR A 100 1.34 3.61 5.05
C TYR A 100 1.80 5.07 5.07
N SER A 101 2.48 5.44 6.15
CA SER A 101 3.10 6.76 6.30
C SER A 101 4.55 6.70 5.83
N VAL A 102 5.02 7.79 5.27
CA VAL A 102 6.46 7.99 5.07
C VAL A 102 7.19 7.91 6.41
N GLY A 103 8.41 7.37 6.38
CA GLY A 103 9.31 7.35 7.50
C GLY A 103 10.04 8.67 7.69
N GLN A 104 10.97 8.68 8.64
CA GLN A 104 11.66 9.89 9.07
C GLN A 104 12.50 10.51 7.95
N GLU A 105 13.06 9.72 7.03
CA GLU A 105 13.95 10.24 5.98
C GLU A 105 13.13 10.97 4.91
N ALA A 106 12.12 10.29 4.35
CA ALA A 106 11.31 10.89 3.31
C ALA A 106 10.43 12.04 3.83
N SER A 107 10.00 12.00 5.10
CA SER A 107 9.21 13.09 5.71
C SER A 107 9.92 14.46 5.75
N GLN A 108 11.25 14.49 5.58
CA GLN A 108 12.02 15.74 5.55
C GLN A 108 12.02 16.42 4.18
N LEU A 109 11.68 15.68 3.11
CA LEU A 109 11.68 16.19 1.74
C LEU A 109 10.63 17.28 1.57
N ALA A 110 11.01 18.40 0.95
CA ALA A 110 10.05 19.37 0.43
C ALA A 110 9.13 18.69 -0.60
N TYR A 111 7.90 19.18 -0.72
CA TYR A 111 6.93 18.79 -1.75
C TYR A 111 6.46 17.31 -1.73
N LEU A 112 7.03 16.45 -0.89
CA LEU A 112 6.48 15.13 -0.64
C LEU A 112 5.21 15.24 0.22
N PRO A 113 4.06 14.71 -0.22
CA PRO A 113 2.85 14.71 0.59
C PRO A 113 3.03 13.88 1.86
N THR A 114 2.76 14.48 3.03
CA THR A 114 2.75 13.81 4.34
C THR A 114 1.32 13.68 4.87
N SER A 115 0.42 13.18 4.02
CA SER A 115 -0.98 12.99 4.38
C SER A 115 -1.12 12.08 5.60
N ALA A 116 -2.04 12.42 6.50
CA ALA A 116 -2.36 11.57 7.64
C ALA A 116 -2.86 10.20 7.16
N LEU A 117 -2.46 9.15 7.88
CA LEU A 117 -2.93 7.78 7.65
C LEU A 117 -4.45 7.73 7.71
N ALA A 118 -5.07 7.16 6.67
CA ALA A 118 -6.50 6.93 6.65
C ALA A 118 -6.80 5.60 7.37
N LYS A 119 -7.60 5.67 8.45
CA LYS A 119 -8.00 4.52 9.26
C LYS A 119 -8.58 3.37 8.41
N SER A 120 -9.41 3.69 7.42
CA SER A 120 -9.98 2.71 6.48
C SER A 120 -8.94 2.13 5.51
N ALA A 121 -7.96 2.91 5.07
CA ALA A 121 -6.84 2.44 4.25
C ALA A 121 -5.96 1.45 5.01
N ARG A 122 -5.66 1.78 6.26
CA ARG A 122 -4.90 0.89 7.13
C ARG A 122 -5.62 -0.42 7.40
N ASP A 123 -6.90 -0.37 7.76
CA ASP A 123 -7.73 -1.57 7.94
C ASP A 123 -7.75 -2.44 6.68
N MET A 124 -7.93 -1.82 5.51
CA MET A 124 -7.90 -2.51 4.22
C MET A 124 -6.54 -3.17 3.96
N ALA A 125 -5.43 -2.49 4.28
CA ALA A 125 -4.09 -3.04 4.09
C ALA A 125 -3.86 -4.31 4.94
N VAL A 126 -4.29 -4.32 6.21
CA VAL A 126 -4.16 -5.51 7.07
C VAL A 126 -5.04 -6.66 6.56
N LYS A 127 -6.28 -6.38 6.14
CA LYS A 127 -7.17 -7.40 5.53
C LYS A 127 -6.58 -7.96 4.23
N ASN A 128 -6.04 -7.10 3.37
CA ASN A 128 -5.40 -7.54 2.13
C ASN A 128 -4.15 -8.37 2.41
N ALA A 129 -3.32 -7.98 3.38
CA ALA A 129 -2.16 -8.76 3.81
C ALA A 129 -2.56 -10.15 4.32
N TYR A 130 -3.64 -10.23 5.11
CA TYR A 130 -4.21 -11.51 5.53
C TYR A 130 -4.65 -12.36 4.33
N LEU A 131 -5.44 -11.80 3.40
CA LEU A 131 -5.88 -12.51 2.20
C LEU A 131 -4.69 -13.00 1.35
N MET A 132 -3.70 -12.14 1.12
CA MET A 132 -2.46 -12.49 0.41
C MET A 132 -1.71 -13.64 1.08
N ARG A 133 -1.59 -13.61 2.41
CA ARG A 133 -0.97 -14.70 3.16
C ARG A 133 -1.70 -16.03 2.99
N GLN A 134 -3.03 -16.03 3.06
CA GLN A 134 -3.82 -17.25 2.90
C GLN A 134 -3.82 -17.79 1.47
N ASN A 135 -3.59 -16.92 0.48
CA ASN A 135 -3.74 -17.24 -0.94
C ASN A 135 -2.45 -17.09 -1.76
N ASN A 136 -1.28 -17.37 -1.16
CA ASN A 136 0.03 -17.35 -1.84
C ASN A 136 0.30 -16.05 -2.62
N GLY A 137 0.05 -14.91 -1.98
CA GLY A 137 0.22 -13.58 -2.55
C GLY A 137 -0.96 -13.07 -3.39
N ARG A 138 -2.12 -13.75 -3.37
CA ARG A 138 -3.32 -13.41 -4.15
C ARG A 138 -4.48 -13.00 -3.22
N GLY A 139 -5.62 -12.62 -3.76
CA GLY A 139 -6.83 -12.40 -2.96
C GLY A 139 -7.24 -10.93 -2.81
N ALA A 140 -6.38 -9.96 -3.10
CA ALA A 140 -6.78 -8.56 -3.19
C ALA A 140 -6.78 -8.10 -4.65
N VAL A 141 -7.88 -7.51 -5.09
CA VAL A 141 -8.02 -6.88 -6.42
C VAL A 141 -8.56 -5.48 -6.24
N MET A 142 -7.85 -4.49 -6.78
CA MET A 142 -8.25 -3.08 -6.73
C MET A 142 -8.73 -2.64 -8.12
N LEU A 143 -9.92 -2.06 -8.19
CA LEU A 143 -10.47 -1.42 -9.38
C LEU A 143 -10.36 0.10 -9.20
N THR A 144 -9.78 0.79 -10.17
CA THR A 144 -9.69 2.25 -10.13
C THR A 144 -9.60 2.82 -11.54
N ALA A 145 -10.35 3.89 -11.80
CA ALA A 145 -10.23 4.67 -13.04
C ALA A 145 -9.01 5.59 -13.02
N THR A 146 -8.46 5.88 -11.83
CA THR A 146 -7.32 6.78 -11.64
C THR A 146 -6.15 6.01 -11.02
N PRO A 147 -5.37 5.26 -11.82
CA PRO A 147 -4.15 4.63 -11.34
C PRO A 147 -3.02 5.65 -11.15
N LEU A 148 -3.19 6.89 -11.64
CA LEU A 148 -2.20 7.96 -11.54
C LEU A 148 -1.89 8.26 -10.07
N VAL A 149 -0.60 8.17 -9.78
CA VAL A 149 0.00 8.37 -8.46
C VAL A 149 0.74 9.70 -8.50
N ASN A 150 0.35 10.64 -7.64
CA ASN A 150 0.94 11.98 -7.68
C ASN A 150 2.34 12.04 -7.03
N SER A 151 2.75 10.94 -6.40
CA SER A 151 4.01 10.83 -5.68
C SER A 151 4.45 9.36 -5.55
N PRO A 152 5.75 9.09 -5.33
CA PRO A 152 6.23 7.74 -5.07
C PRO A 152 5.54 7.08 -3.86
N ILE A 153 5.16 7.85 -2.83
CA ILE A 153 4.43 7.31 -1.68
C ILE A 153 3.01 6.86 -2.06
N ASP A 154 2.30 7.61 -2.89
CA ASP A 154 0.98 7.19 -3.38
C ASP A 154 1.10 5.89 -4.19
N ALA A 155 2.16 5.76 -5.00
CA ALA A 155 2.45 4.56 -5.77
C ALA A 155 2.68 3.35 -4.88
N PHE A 156 3.54 3.51 -3.86
CA PHE A 156 3.81 2.48 -2.87
C PHE A 156 2.53 2.05 -2.15
N ASN A 157 1.75 3.01 -1.66
CA ASN A 157 0.52 2.71 -0.93
C ASN A 157 -0.52 1.99 -1.78
N MET A 158 -0.73 2.43 -3.02
CA MET A 158 -1.65 1.77 -3.96
C MET A 158 -1.20 0.35 -4.29
N LEU A 159 0.08 0.17 -4.63
CA LEU A 159 0.62 -1.13 -4.99
C LEU A 159 0.67 -2.08 -3.79
N SER A 160 0.94 -1.59 -2.57
CA SER A 160 1.00 -2.43 -1.35
C SER A 160 -0.34 -3.07 -0.97
N HIS A 161 -1.45 -2.64 -1.58
CA HIS A 161 -2.72 -3.34 -1.46
C HIS A 161 -2.79 -4.65 -2.25
N ILE A 162 -1.92 -4.85 -3.25
CA ILE A 162 -1.97 -5.98 -4.19
C ILE A 162 -0.61 -6.67 -4.40
N VAL A 163 0.49 -6.02 -4.00
CA VAL A 163 1.86 -6.56 -4.04
C VAL A 163 2.22 -7.08 -2.64
N PRO A 164 2.55 -8.38 -2.50
CA PRO A 164 2.98 -8.96 -1.23
C PRO A 164 4.27 -8.33 -0.69
N MET A 165 4.42 -8.33 0.63
CA MET A 165 5.60 -7.78 1.30
C MET A 165 6.90 -8.44 0.83
N GLU A 166 6.88 -9.75 0.60
CA GLU A 166 8.03 -10.54 0.17
C GLU A 166 8.53 -10.11 -1.22
N GLU A 167 7.62 -9.64 -2.09
CA GLU A 167 7.98 -9.12 -3.40
C GLU A 167 8.68 -7.75 -3.31
N TRP A 168 8.29 -6.92 -2.36
CA TRP A 168 9.02 -5.68 -2.04
C TRP A 168 10.42 -5.96 -1.48
N GLN A 169 10.52 -6.91 -0.54
CA GLN A 169 11.79 -7.30 0.07
C GLN A 169 12.78 -7.85 -0.97
N ARG A 170 12.30 -8.62 -1.95
CA ARG A 170 13.12 -9.09 -3.08
C ARG A 170 13.68 -7.97 -3.94
N MET A 171 13.03 -6.81 -3.95
CA MET A 171 13.51 -5.59 -4.62
C MET A 171 14.37 -4.70 -3.70
N GLY A 172 14.63 -5.14 -2.46
CA GLY A 172 15.34 -4.35 -1.44
C GLY A 172 14.50 -3.22 -0.83
N ILE A 173 13.18 -3.28 -0.98
CA ILE A 173 12.24 -2.28 -0.47
C ILE A 173 11.57 -2.85 0.77
N TYR A 174 11.92 -2.34 1.95
CA TYR A 174 11.38 -2.81 3.22
C TYR A 174 10.42 -1.79 3.86
N THR A 175 10.51 -0.54 3.44
CA THR A 175 9.74 0.58 3.97
C THR A 175 9.31 1.53 2.85
N PRO A 176 8.30 2.39 3.10
CA PRO A 176 7.97 3.45 2.15
C PRO A 176 9.15 4.38 1.84
N ASP A 177 10.06 4.62 2.79
CA ASP A 177 11.28 5.42 2.58
C ASP A 177 12.22 4.76 1.56
N ASP A 178 12.34 3.42 1.57
CA ASP A 178 13.12 2.71 0.56
C ASP A 178 12.51 2.91 -0.83
N PHE A 179 11.18 2.87 -0.94
CA PHE A 179 10.50 3.11 -2.21
C PHE A 179 10.73 4.54 -2.72
N VAL A 180 10.59 5.55 -1.84
CA VAL A 180 10.88 6.95 -2.18
C VAL A 180 12.35 7.12 -2.58
N LYS A 181 13.28 6.44 -1.92
CA LYS A 181 14.71 6.49 -2.27
C LYS A 181 14.99 5.90 -3.66
N VAL A 182 14.31 4.80 -4.01
CA VAL A 182 14.50 4.14 -5.32
C VAL A 182 13.82 4.93 -6.44
N PHE A 183 12.58 5.39 -6.24
CA PHE A 183 11.77 5.94 -7.34
C PHE A 183 11.52 7.45 -7.26
N GLY A 184 11.90 8.12 -6.17
CA GLY A 184 11.79 9.57 -6.04
C GLY A 184 13.04 10.30 -6.50
N MET A 185 12.87 11.29 -7.37
CA MET A 185 13.95 12.19 -7.78
C MET A 185 14.01 13.36 -6.79
N THR A 186 15.18 13.56 -6.18
CA THR A 186 15.37 14.63 -5.19
C THR A 186 16.42 15.64 -5.64
N GLU A 187 16.12 16.92 -5.43
CA GLU A 187 17.02 18.04 -5.73
C GLU A 187 16.99 19.05 -4.57
N TYR A 188 18.06 19.85 -4.45
CA TYR A 188 18.03 20.99 -3.53
C TYR A 188 17.12 22.07 -4.09
N VAL A 189 16.14 22.48 -3.28
CA VAL A 189 15.13 23.46 -3.63
C VAL A 189 15.07 24.53 -2.55
N ASP A 190 14.79 25.75 -2.97
CA ASP A 190 14.53 26.87 -2.06
C ASP A 190 13.07 26.85 -1.63
N VAL A 191 12.85 26.75 -0.32
CA VAL A 191 11.51 26.73 0.29
C VAL A 191 11.35 27.97 1.15
N GLN A 192 10.31 28.75 0.88
CA GLN A 192 9.96 29.88 1.72
C GLN A 192 9.19 29.42 2.94
N LYS A 193 9.72 29.70 4.14
CA LYS A 193 9.04 29.47 5.42
C LYS A 193 7.90 30.47 5.61
N ILE A 194 6.98 30.16 6.53
CA ILE A 194 5.91 31.10 6.93
C ILE A 194 6.48 32.42 7.49
N SER A 195 7.70 32.38 8.06
CA SER A 195 8.43 33.57 8.51
C SER A 195 8.94 34.46 7.38
N GLY A 196 8.89 34.01 6.12
CA GLY A 196 9.46 34.70 4.95
C GLY A 196 10.91 34.34 4.65
N GLU A 197 11.60 33.62 5.55
CA GLU A 197 12.96 33.14 5.32
C GLU A 197 13.00 32.07 4.22
N ILE A 198 14.03 32.12 3.38
CA ILE A 198 14.30 31.08 2.37
C ILE A 198 15.28 30.09 2.97
N GLU A 199 14.91 28.81 2.92
CA GLU A 199 15.75 27.69 3.32
C GLU A 199 15.95 26.75 2.13
N THR A 200 17.20 26.45 1.81
CA THR A 200 17.53 25.43 0.82
C THR A 200 17.51 24.07 1.49
N LYS A 201 16.67 23.16 1.00
CA LYS A 201 16.60 21.76 1.48
C LYS A 201 16.32 20.80 0.34
N LEU A 202 16.46 19.50 0.57
CA LEU A 202 16.07 18.50 -0.43
C LEU A 202 14.55 18.50 -0.61
N GLY A 203 14.11 18.50 -1.87
CA GLY A 203 12.72 18.37 -2.27
C GLY A 203 12.54 17.20 -3.23
N LEU A 204 11.37 16.56 -3.17
CA LEU A 204 10.94 15.62 -4.19
C LEU A 204 10.46 16.42 -5.41
N VAL A 205 11.18 16.32 -6.53
CA VAL A 205 10.91 17.10 -7.74
C VAL A 205 10.33 16.26 -8.90
N GLY A 206 10.28 14.94 -8.74
CA GLY A 206 9.71 14.03 -9.72
C GLY A 206 10.01 12.58 -9.37
N PHE A 207 9.98 11.73 -10.39
CA PHE A 207 10.37 10.33 -10.25
C PHE A 207 11.66 10.03 -11.01
N GLN A 208 12.33 8.98 -10.56
CA GLN A 208 13.48 8.37 -11.24
C GLN A 208 13.25 6.85 -11.36
N ASN A 209 14.12 6.16 -12.11
CA ASN A 209 14.03 4.71 -12.31
C ASN A 209 12.68 4.25 -12.88
N LEU A 210 12.14 5.02 -13.83
CA LEU A 210 10.81 4.80 -14.39
C LEU A 210 10.64 3.41 -14.96
N ASP A 211 11.62 2.87 -15.67
CA ASP A 211 11.55 1.53 -16.27
C ASP A 211 11.30 0.44 -15.23
N GLY A 212 11.94 0.55 -14.06
CA GLY A 212 11.70 -0.35 -12.93
C GLY A 212 10.27 -0.21 -12.40
N LEU A 213 9.80 1.02 -12.24
CA LEU A 213 8.43 1.29 -11.81
C LEU A 213 7.39 0.77 -12.82
N ARG A 214 7.62 0.98 -14.12
CA ARG A 214 6.76 0.42 -15.20
C ARG A 214 6.71 -1.10 -15.11
N GLY A 215 7.86 -1.73 -14.86
CA GLY A 215 7.96 -3.18 -14.70
C GLY A 215 7.10 -3.73 -13.55
N ILE A 216 7.03 -3.01 -12.43
CA ILE A 216 6.16 -3.36 -11.30
C ILE A 216 4.69 -3.23 -11.72
N PHE A 217 4.31 -2.09 -12.30
CA PHE A 217 2.93 -1.88 -12.78
C PHE A 217 2.49 -2.92 -13.81
N HIS A 218 3.33 -3.25 -14.80
CA HIS A 218 3.00 -4.27 -15.79
C HIS A 218 2.84 -5.68 -15.21
N ARG A 219 3.50 -5.97 -14.08
CA ARG A 219 3.38 -7.28 -13.42
C ARG A 219 2.10 -7.40 -12.60
N TRP A 220 1.68 -6.31 -11.95
CA TRP A 220 0.64 -6.35 -10.92
C TRP A 220 -0.65 -5.61 -11.28
N ALA A 221 -0.62 -4.77 -12.31
CA ALA A 221 -1.75 -3.99 -12.77
C ALA A 221 -2.04 -4.25 -14.25
N THR A 222 -3.33 -4.24 -14.60
CA THR A 222 -3.78 -4.18 -15.99
C THR A 222 -4.40 -2.82 -16.22
N LEU A 223 -3.77 -2.01 -17.07
CA LEU A 223 -4.31 -0.73 -17.51
C LEU A 223 -4.91 -0.90 -18.92
N LYS A 224 -6.13 -0.43 -19.10
CA LYS A 224 -6.84 -0.43 -20.39
C LYS A 224 -7.44 0.94 -20.64
N GLU A 225 -7.16 1.49 -21.80
CA GLU A 225 -7.75 2.73 -22.29
C GLU A 225 -8.94 2.46 -23.21
N ALA A 226 -9.77 3.48 -23.42
CA ALA A 226 -10.90 3.39 -24.36
C ALA A 226 -10.46 2.98 -25.78
N LYS A 227 -9.26 3.42 -26.21
CA LYS A 227 -8.67 3.06 -27.51
C LYS A 227 -8.30 1.57 -27.63
N ASP A 228 -8.03 0.89 -26.51
CA ASP A 228 -7.68 -0.53 -26.50
C ASP A 228 -8.90 -1.44 -26.71
N VAL A 229 -10.10 -0.88 -26.57
CA VAL A 229 -11.38 -1.62 -26.67
C VAL A 229 -12.08 -1.37 -28.02
N SER A 230 -11.69 -0.32 -28.75
CA SER A 230 -12.18 -0.05 -30.11
C SER A 230 -11.41 -0.87 -31.15
N SER A 231 -11.94 -2.02 -31.57
CA SER A 231 -11.42 -2.74 -32.75
C SER A 231 -12.16 -2.36 -34.03
N PRO A 232 -11.47 -2.07 -35.14
CA PRO A 232 -11.98 -2.38 -36.47
C PRO A 232 -11.54 -3.80 -36.85
N GLY A 233 -12.47 -4.76 -36.76
CA GLY A 233 -12.45 -6.03 -37.51
C GLY A 233 -11.31 -7.04 -37.30
N GLY A 234 -11.64 -8.16 -36.65
CA GLY A 234 -11.11 -9.52 -36.84
C GLY A 234 -9.67 -9.78 -37.31
N GLY A 235 -8.88 -10.47 -36.46
CA GLY A 235 -7.73 -11.25 -36.93
C GLY A 235 -6.63 -11.37 -35.88
N HIS A 236 -6.47 -12.59 -35.35
CA HIS A 236 -5.30 -13.16 -34.66
C HIS A 236 -4.37 -12.28 -33.81
N ALA A 237 -4.34 -12.64 -32.52
CA ALA A 237 -3.18 -12.67 -31.62
C ALA A 237 -1.95 -11.90 -32.13
N ASP A 238 -1.84 -10.64 -31.72
CA ASP A 238 -0.54 -10.00 -31.68
C ASP A 238 -0.30 -9.31 -30.34
N ARG A 239 0.93 -9.50 -29.88
CA ARG A 239 1.42 -9.15 -28.55
C ARG A 239 1.22 -7.66 -28.32
N ILE A 240 0.51 -7.31 -27.25
CA ILE A 240 0.31 -5.93 -26.84
C ILE A 240 1.68 -5.35 -26.46
N ARG A 241 2.25 -4.56 -27.38
CA ARG A 241 3.25 -3.54 -27.07
C ARG A 241 2.52 -2.42 -26.35
N ALA A 242 2.90 -2.18 -25.09
CA ALA A 242 2.49 -1.00 -24.37
C ALA A 242 3.31 0.17 -24.90
N ASP A 243 2.67 1.06 -25.67
CA ASP A 243 3.25 2.32 -26.10
C ASP A 243 3.43 3.28 -24.91
N ASP A 244 4.56 3.99 -24.94
CA ASP A 244 5.23 4.81 -23.91
C ASP A 244 4.47 6.06 -23.39
N GLY A 245 3.14 6.10 -23.43
CA GLY A 245 2.39 7.34 -23.21
C GLY A 245 2.02 7.70 -21.77
N LEU A 246 1.75 6.73 -20.91
CA LEU A 246 0.92 7.03 -19.72
C LEU A 246 1.69 7.32 -18.43
N LEU A 247 2.92 6.81 -18.32
CA LEU A 247 3.76 7.17 -17.19
C LEU A 247 4.42 8.53 -17.45
N ALA A 248 4.78 8.88 -18.69
CA ALA A 248 5.46 10.16 -18.98
C ALA A 248 4.54 11.41 -19.00
N SER A 249 3.22 11.27 -19.05
CA SER A 249 2.30 12.43 -19.06
C SER A 249 1.82 12.86 -17.68
N GLY A 250 2.24 12.14 -16.63
CA GLY A 250 1.89 12.41 -15.23
C GLY A 250 2.98 12.00 -14.22
N ILE A 251 4.19 11.70 -14.71
CA ILE A 251 5.40 11.46 -13.93
C ILE A 251 6.55 12.28 -14.52
#